data_AF-A0A3M9MTW8-F1
#
_entry.id   AF-A0A3M9MTW8-F1
#
_cell.length_a   1.000
_cell.length_b   1.000
_cell.length_c   1.000
_cell.angle_alpha   90.00
_cell.angle_beta   90.00
_cell.angle_gamma   90.00
#
_symmetry.space_group_name_H-M   'P 1'
#
loop_
_entity.id
_entity.type
_entity.pdbx_description
1 polymer ?
#
loop_
_entity_poly.entity_id
_entity_poly.type
_entity_poly.pdbx_seq_one_letter_code
_entity_poly.pdbx_strand_id
1 'polypeptide(L)'
;MKQKKLNFYLSLYQAVGFSLTSIILTILFIKEGGMAVLLIFFMALLFLPFLLLSISELLKPLLGNQNLKLCIYLALAFLVLPALALPFFFYLGGFLIAVFCLCFAGLVWFLKDWHHKLLAINVLGGLVLSAIIVYLFWSTANYMN
;
A
#
# COMPACT_ATOMS: atom_id res chain seq x y z
N MET A 1 5.52 -24.25 3.19
CA MET A 1 6.55 -23.60 4.05
C MET A 1 7.21 -22.38 3.38
N LYS A 2 7.59 -22.46 2.09
CA LYS A 2 8.22 -21.33 1.36
C LYS A 2 7.33 -20.07 1.24
N GLN A 3 6.06 -20.20 0.84
CA GLN A 3 5.13 -19.06 0.72
C GLN A 3 4.87 -18.32 2.05
N LYS A 4 4.72 -19.04 3.16
CA LYS A 4 4.51 -18.42 4.48
C LYS A 4 5.71 -17.56 4.90
N LYS A 5 6.93 -18.05 4.67
CA LYS A 5 8.16 -17.29 4.91
C LYS A 5 8.24 -16.05 4.01
N LEU A 6 7.92 -16.19 2.72
CA LEU A 6 7.93 -15.07 1.77
C LEU A 6 6.95 -13.97 2.19
N ASN A 7 5.72 -14.34 2.58
CA ASN A 7 4.73 -13.39 3.08
C ASN A 7 5.22 -12.66 4.33
N PHE A 8 5.84 -13.37 5.28
CA PHE A 8 6.41 -12.74 6.46
C PHE A 8 7.46 -11.68 6.13
N TYR A 9 8.44 -12.00 5.26
CA TYR A 9 9.48 -11.05 4.89
C TYR A 9 8.94 -9.86 4.07
N LEU A 10 8.02 -10.09 3.14
CA LEU A 10 7.37 -9.02 2.39
C LEU A 10 6.56 -8.09 3.30
N SER A 11 5.84 -8.67 4.26
CA SER A 11 5.09 -7.90 5.26
C SER A 11 6.02 -7.12 6.18
N LEU A 12 7.16 -7.67 6.60
CA LEU A 12 8.15 -6.94 7.37
C LEU A 12 8.71 -5.75 6.57
N TYR A 13 9.10 -5.99 5.32
CA TYR A 13 9.59 -4.97 4.40
C TYR A 13 8.57 -3.84 4.22
N GLN A 14 7.30 -4.17 4.04
CA GLN A 14 6.22 -3.19 3.88
C GLN A 14 5.91 -2.42 5.16
N ALA A 15 5.82 -3.09 6.30
CA ALA A 15 5.52 -2.43 7.57
C ALA A 15 6.59 -1.38 7.89
N VAL A 16 7.86 -1.74 7.76
CA VAL A 16 8.97 -0.81 7.98
C VAL A 16 9.02 0.26 6.89
N GLY A 17 8.98 -0.16 5.62
CA GLY A 17 9.16 0.75 4.49
C GLY A 17 8.04 1.78 4.36
N PHE A 18 6.77 1.39 4.45
CA PHE A 18 5.67 2.36 4.40
C PHE A 18 5.66 3.28 5.62
N SER A 19 6.06 2.80 6.80
CA SER A 19 6.19 3.66 7.98
C SER A 19 7.26 4.73 7.77
N LEU A 20 8.46 4.35 7.33
CA LEU A 20 9.55 5.29 7.06
C LEU A 20 9.20 6.26 5.92
N THR A 21 8.67 5.73 4.82
CA THR A 21 8.27 6.52 3.64
C THR A 21 7.17 7.52 4.01
N SER A 22 6.22 7.11 4.86
CA SER A 22 5.15 7.98 5.33
C SER A 22 5.70 9.14 6.16
N ILE A 23 6.64 8.88 7.06
CA ILE A 23 7.30 9.93 7.86
C ILE A 23 8.03 10.92 6.95
N ILE A 24 8.82 10.43 5.99
CA ILE A 24 9.60 11.28 5.08
C ILE A 24 8.68 12.16 4.23
N LEU A 25 7.68 11.56 3.58
CA LEU A 25 6.74 12.29 2.72
C LEU A 25 5.90 13.30 3.53
N THR A 26 5.49 12.93 4.75
CA THR A 26 4.78 13.85 5.66
C THR A 26 5.64 15.08 5.97
N ILE A 27 6.93 14.90 6.30
CA ILE A 27 7.84 16.02 6.56
C ILE A 27 8.01 16.90 5.32
N LEU A 28 8.14 16.31 4.12
CA LEU A 28 8.26 17.05 2.87
C LEU A 28 6.99 17.87 2.57
N PHE A 29 5.80 17.26 2.66
CA PHE A 29 4.55 17.96 2.39
C PHE A 29 4.22 19.05 3.41
N ILE A 30 4.58 18.86 4.69
CA ILE A 30 4.44 19.93 5.70
C ILE A 30 5.34 21.12 5.36
N LYS A 31 6.56 20.87 4.88
CA LYS A 31 7.49 21.94 4.47
C LYS A 31 7.01 22.71 3.24
N GLU A 32 6.40 22.03 2.28
CA GLU A 32 5.83 22.68 1.08
C GLU A 32 4.59 23.52 1.41
N GLY A 33 3.83 23.14 2.45
CA GLY A 33 2.69 23.90 2.94
C GLY A 33 1.47 23.92 1.99
N GLY A 34 0.46 24.72 2.34
CA GLY A 34 -0.75 24.89 1.53
C GLY A 34 -1.54 23.59 1.31
N MET A 35 -1.90 23.30 0.06
CA MET A 35 -2.69 22.12 -0.29
C MET A 35 -1.90 20.79 -0.22
N ALA A 36 -0.57 20.82 -0.11
CA ALA A 36 0.25 19.61 0.02
C ALA A 36 -0.07 18.82 1.31
N VAL A 37 -0.53 19.51 2.36
CA VAL A 37 -0.95 18.88 3.63
C VAL A 37 -2.15 17.93 3.43
N LEU A 38 -3.04 18.23 2.48
CA LEU A 38 -4.18 17.36 2.17
C LEU A 38 -3.73 16.04 1.51
N LEU A 39 -2.59 16.03 0.83
CA LEU A 39 -2.03 14.81 0.22
C LEU A 39 -1.59 13.78 1.27
N ILE A 40 -1.26 14.22 2.49
CA ILE A 40 -0.94 13.33 3.62
C ILE A 40 -2.13 12.40 3.92
N PHE A 41 -3.35 12.92 3.89
CA PHE A 41 -4.57 12.13 4.13
C PHE A 41 -4.79 11.08 3.04
N PHE A 42 -4.64 11.46 1.76
CA PHE A 42 -4.76 10.53 0.64
C PHE A 42 -3.68 9.44 0.67
N MET A 43 -2.45 9.82 1.00
CA MET A 43 -1.32 8.90 1.13
C MET A 43 -1.54 7.91 2.28
N ALA A 44 -2.04 8.39 3.42
CA ALA A 44 -2.42 7.54 4.54
C ALA A 44 -3.49 6.52 4.12
N LEU A 45 -4.55 6.95 3.41
CA LEU A 45 -5.58 6.04 2.90
C LEU A 45 -5.02 4.98 1.95
N LEU A 46 -4.10 5.35 1.06
CA LEU A 46 -3.51 4.48 0.05
C LEU A 46 -2.52 3.46 0.65
N PHE A 47 -1.81 3.82 1.72
CA PHE A 47 -0.84 2.93 2.37
C PHE A 47 -1.46 2.05 3.44
N LEU A 48 -2.54 2.52 4.07
CA LEU A 48 -3.30 1.78 5.08
C LEU A 48 -3.59 0.31 4.71
N PRO A 49 -4.06 -0.05 3.50
CA PRO A 49 -4.39 -1.44 3.17
C PRO A 49 -3.17 -2.37 3.25
N PHE A 50 -2.01 -1.92 2.76
CA PHE A 50 -0.77 -2.70 2.78
C PHE A 50 -0.20 -2.80 4.19
N LEU A 51 -0.30 -1.72 4.95
CA LEU A 51 0.22 -1.62 6.30
C LEU A 51 -0.61 -2.46 7.29
N LEU A 52 -1.95 -2.39 7.20
CA LEU A 52 -2.88 -3.25 7.94
C LEU A 52 -2.59 -4.73 7.69
N LEU A 53 -2.47 -5.14 6.42
CA LEU A 53 -2.17 -6.52 6.06
C LEU A 53 -0.81 -6.98 6.58
N SER A 54 0.19 -6.12 6.45
CA SER A 54 1.55 -6.42 6.87
C SER A 54 1.67 -6.62 8.37
N ILE A 55 1.11 -5.69 9.16
CA ILE A 55 1.05 -5.82 10.63
C ILE A 55 0.26 -7.07 11.02
N SER A 56 -0.86 -7.34 10.34
CA SER A 56 -1.71 -8.49 10.66
C SER A 56 -1.01 -9.83 10.41
N GLU A 57 -0.21 -9.96 9.34
CA GLU A 57 0.57 -11.19 9.10
C GLU A 57 1.72 -11.33 10.11
N LEU A 58 2.36 -10.23 10.52
CA LEU A 58 3.41 -10.24 11.55
C LEU A 58 2.86 -10.62 12.93
N LEU A 59 1.68 -10.13 13.28
CA LEU A 59 1.00 -10.38 14.56
C LEU A 59 0.16 -11.67 14.55
N LYS A 60 0.13 -12.41 13.44
CA LYS A 60 -0.60 -13.69 13.31
C LYS A 60 -0.34 -14.70 14.43
N PRO A 61 0.89 -14.87 14.96
CA PRO A 61 1.14 -15.77 16.10
C PRO A 61 0.36 -15.38 17.36
N LEU A 62 0.00 -14.11 17.50
CA LEU A 62 -0.70 -13.54 18.65
C LEU A 62 -2.21 -13.41 18.41
N LEU A 63 -2.63 -13.09 17.17
CA LEU A 63 -4.02 -12.75 16.83
C LEU A 63 -4.84 -13.90 16.24
N GLY A 64 -4.21 -15.02 15.84
CA GLY A 64 -4.90 -16.15 15.22
C GLY A 64 -5.36 -15.92 13.76
N ASN A 65 -5.79 -16.98 13.08
CA ASN A 65 -6.04 -16.98 11.62
C ASN A 65 -7.34 -16.28 11.17
N GLN A 66 -8.35 -16.10 12.05
CA GLN A 66 -9.64 -15.52 11.65
C GLN A 66 -9.51 -14.03 11.29
N ASN A 67 -8.58 -13.32 11.93
CA ASN A 67 -8.33 -11.90 11.67
C ASN A 67 -7.75 -11.64 10.28
N LEU A 68 -7.03 -12.61 9.70
CA LEU A 68 -6.37 -12.44 8.40
C LEU A 68 -7.35 -12.30 7.23
N LYS A 69 -8.47 -13.02 7.25
CA LYS A 69 -9.49 -12.91 6.18
C LYS A 69 -10.13 -11.54 6.18
N LEU A 70 -10.47 -11.04 7.36
CA LEU A 70 -11.05 -9.71 7.54
C LEU A 70 -10.06 -8.63 7.10
N CYS A 71 -8.78 -8.74 7.45
CA CYS A 71 -7.75 -7.80 7.00
C CYS A 71 -7.53 -7.80 5.48
N ILE A 72 -7.62 -8.95 4.80
CA ILE A 72 -7.59 -9.00 3.33
C ILE A 72 -8.78 -8.22 2.73
N TYR A 73 -9.99 -8.41 3.25
CA TYR A 73 -11.15 -7.70 2.74
C TYR A 73 -11.08 -6.19 3.01
N LEU A 74 -10.68 -5.79 4.22
CA LEU A 74 -10.45 -4.39 4.54
C LEU A 74 -9.40 -3.79 3.62
N ALA A 75 -8.28 -4.48 3.39
CA ALA A 75 -7.25 -3.97 2.50
C ALA A 75 -7.71 -3.81 1.05
N LEU A 76 -8.52 -4.75 0.52
CA LEU A 76 -9.11 -4.59 -0.80
C LEU A 76 -10.08 -3.41 -0.86
N ALA A 77 -10.91 -3.23 0.17
CA ALA A 77 -11.83 -2.09 0.25
C ALA A 77 -11.07 -0.76 0.32
N PHE A 78 -10.05 -0.67 1.17
CA PHE A 78 -9.18 0.50 1.29
C PHE A 78 -8.28 0.72 0.06
N LEU A 79 -8.09 -0.27 -0.80
CA LEU A 79 -7.43 -0.08 -2.09
C LEU A 79 -8.40 0.52 -3.12
N VAL A 80 -9.63 0.02 -3.18
CA VAL A 80 -10.60 0.40 -4.22
C VAL A 80 -11.31 1.71 -3.91
N LEU A 81 -11.79 1.91 -2.68
CA LEU A 81 -12.59 3.09 -2.31
C LEU A 81 -11.87 4.42 -2.55
N PRO A 82 -10.65 4.66 -2.03
CA PRO A 82 -9.91 5.87 -2.36
C PRO A 82 -9.52 5.94 -3.84
N ALA A 83 -9.20 4.82 -4.48
CA ALA A 83 -8.85 4.83 -5.90
C ALA A 83 -10.02 5.31 -6.78
N LEU A 84 -11.27 4.96 -6.43
CA LEU A 84 -12.47 5.46 -7.11
C LEU A 84 -12.71 6.96 -6.88
N ALA A 85 -12.14 7.55 -5.84
CA ALA A 85 -12.21 8.99 -5.59
C ALA A 85 -11.16 9.77 -6.39
N LEU A 86 -10.05 9.15 -6.80
CA LEU A 86 -8.97 9.82 -7.54
C LEU A 86 -9.38 10.48 -8.87
N PRO A 87 -10.28 9.92 -9.70
CA PRO A 87 -10.71 10.55 -10.95
C PRO A 87 -11.35 11.94 -10.77
N PHE A 88 -11.92 12.23 -9.59
CA PHE A 88 -12.49 13.54 -9.29
C PHE A 88 -11.42 14.62 -9.06
N PHE A 89 -10.22 14.21 -8.63
CA PHE A 89 -9.10 15.12 -8.36
C PHE A 89 -8.06 15.14 -9.49
N PHE A 90 -7.91 14.00 -10.20
CA PHE A 90 -6.91 13.81 -11.22
C PHE A 90 -7.57 13.15 -12.45
N TYR A 91 -7.71 13.90 -13.55
CA TYR A 91 -8.36 13.46 -14.79
C TYR A 91 -7.88 12.08 -15.31
N LEU A 92 -6.87 12.06 -16.18
CA LEU A 92 -6.44 10.83 -16.84
C LEU A 92 -5.66 9.94 -15.87
N GLY A 93 -4.81 10.52 -15.03
CA GLY A 93 -3.99 9.79 -14.06
C GLY A 93 -4.84 9.10 -12.98
N GLY A 94 -5.82 9.80 -12.42
CA GLY A 94 -6.71 9.22 -11.41
C GLY A 94 -7.61 8.13 -11.98
N PHE A 95 -8.11 8.31 -13.21
CA PHE A 95 -8.87 7.28 -13.92
C PHE A 95 -8.06 5.99 -14.14
N LEU A 96 -6.82 6.09 -14.62
CA LEU A 96 -5.97 4.91 -14.85
C LEU A 96 -5.67 4.16 -13.54
N ILE A 97 -5.42 4.89 -12.44
CA ILE A 97 -5.19 4.28 -11.12
C ILE A 97 -6.45 3.58 -10.63
N ALA A 98 -7.63 4.21 -10.79
CA ALA A 98 -8.91 3.62 -10.40
C ALA A 98 -9.18 2.29 -11.12
N VAL A 99 -8.98 2.25 -12.44
CA VAL A 99 -9.14 1.04 -13.26
C VAL A 99 -8.15 -0.04 -12.82
N PHE A 100 -6.88 0.31 -12.61
CA PHE A 100 -5.88 -0.63 -12.15
C PHE A 100 -6.25 -1.25 -10.79
N CYS A 101 -6.64 -0.43 -9.81
CA CYS A 101 -7.04 -0.89 -8.48
C CYS A 101 -8.27 -1.80 -8.53
N LEU A 102 -9.28 -1.47 -9.35
CA LEU A 102 -10.47 -2.30 -9.57
C LEU A 102 -10.11 -3.66 -10.18
N CYS A 103 -9.34 -3.67 -11.27
CA CYS A 103 -8.93 -4.91 -11.94
C CYS A 103 -8.08 -5.79 -11.02
N PHE A 104 -7.14 -5.19 -10.29
CA PHE A 104 -6.32 -5.91 -9.32
C PHE A 104 -7.16 -6.50 -8.19
N ALA A 105 -8.07 -5.72 -7.59
CA ALA A 105 -8.94 -6.22 -6.54
C ALA A 105 -9.84 -7.36 -7.03
N GLY A 106 -10.36 -7.25 -8.26
CA GLY A 106 -11.10 -8.32 -8.93
C GLY A 106 -10.27 -9.60 -9.08
N LEU A 107 -9.04 -9.49 -9.59
CA LEU A 107 -8.12 -10.63 -9.72
C LEU A 107 -7.85 -11.31 -8.37
N VAL A 108 -7.55 -10.53 -7.33
CA VAL A 108 -7.31 -11.06 -5.99
C VAL A 108 -8.57 -11.72 -5.41
N TRP A 109 -9.75 -11.21 -5.72
CA TRP A 109 -11.01 -11.81 -5.29
C TRP A 109 -11.20 -13.23 -5.83
N PHE A 110 -10.87 -13.46 -7.10
CA PHE A 110 -11.00 -14.76 -7.79
C PHE A 110 -10.00 -15.84 -7.34
N LEU A 111 -8.92 -15.47 -6.64
CA LEU A 111 -8.00 -16.47 -6.08
C LEU A 111 -8.70 -17.32 -5.01
N LYS A 112 -8.60 -18.65 -5.09
CA LYS A 112 -9.31 -19.54 -4.14
C LYS A 112 -8.63 -19.62 -2.76
N ASP A 113 -7.32 -19.46 -2.69
CA ASP A 113 -6.52 -19.63 -1.47
C ASP A 113 -6.13 -18.28 -0.85
N TRP A 114 -6.43 -18.13 0.44
CA TRP A 114 -6.11 -16.95 1.27
C TRP A 114 -4.62 -16.63 1.31
N HIS A 115 -3.75 -17.63 1.28
CA HIS A 115 -2.31 -17.41 1.23
C HIS A 115 -1.85 -16.81 -0.09
N HIS A 116 -2.52 -17.14 -1.20
CA HIS A 116 -2.27 -16.57 -2.51
C HIS A 116 -2.83 -15.14 -2.61
N LYS A 117 -4.01 -14.88 -2.01
CA LYS A 117 -4.55 -13.52 -1.88
C LYS A 117 -3.59 -12.61 -1.11
N LEU A 118 -3.12 -13.07 0.05
CA LEU A 118 -2.15 -12.36 0.87
C LEU A 118 -0.86 -12.07 0.10
N LEU A 119 -0.33 -13.09 -0.59
CA LEU A 119 0.89 -12.95 -1.37
C LEU A 119 0.71 -11.94 -2.51
N ALA A 120 -0.40 -11.97 -3.24
CA ALA A 120 -0.66 -11.03 -4.32
C ALA A 120 -0.67 -9.58 -3.82
N ILE A 121 -1.38 -9.30 -2.71
CA ILE A 121 -1.43 -7.96 -2.13
C ILE A 121 -0.06 -7.54 -1.59
N ASN A 122 0.67 -8.45 -0.94
CA ASN A 122 2.03 -8.17 -0.48
C ASN A 122 2.98 -7.92 -1.67
N VAL A 123 2.90 -8.65 -2.77
CA VAL A 123 3.74 -8.38 -3.94
C VAL A 123 3.45 -6.99 -4.51
N LEU A 124 2.16 -6.63 -4.65
CA LEU A 124 1.78 -5.29 -5.10
C LEU A 124 2.29 -4.20 -4.13
N GLY A 125 2.07 -4.37 -2.83
CA GLY A 125 2.55 -3.43 -1.81
C GLY A 125 4.06 -3.26 -1.83
N GLY A 126 4.80 -4.36 -2.04
CA GLY A 126 6.26 -4.33 -2.19
C GLY A 126 6.73 -3.58 -3.44
N LEU A 127 6.05 -3.75 -4.58
CA LEU A 127 6.34 -3.03 -5.81
C LEU A 127 6.05 -1.52 -5.67
N VAL A 128 4.91 -1.16 -5.10
CA VAL A 128 4.55 0.24 -4.82
C VAL A 128 5.58 0.89 -3.91
N LEU A 129 5.94 0.22 -2.80
CA LEU A 129 6.95 0.72 -1.88
C LEU A 129 8.32 0.89 -2.56
N SER A 130 8.74 -0.09 -3.37
CA SER A 130 10.01 0.00 -4.11
C SER A 130 10.00 1.18 -5.08
N ALA A 131 8.91 1.40 -5.80
CA ALA A 131 8.77 2.54 -6.71
C ALA A 131 8.86 3.88 -5.97
N ILE A 132 8.23 4.00 -4.79
CA ILE A 132 8.31 5.23 -3.98
C ILE A 132 9.74 5.47 -3.49
N ILE A 133 10.42 4.43 -3.00
CA ILE A 133 11.81 4.55 -2.53
C ILE A 133 12.71 5.00 -3.68
N VAL A 134 12.60 4.38 -4.86
CA VAL A 134 13.37 4.76 -6.05
C VAL A 134 13.09 6.21 -6.44
N TYR A 135 11.82 6.63 -6.45
CA TYR A 135 11.46 8.02 -6.73
C TYR A 135 12.06 9.00 -5.72
N LEU A 136 11.99 8.69 -4.43
CA LEU A 136 12.57 9.52 -3.37
C LEU A 136 14.09 9.68 -3.53
N PHE A 137 14.81 8.59 -3.81
CA PHE A 137 16.25 8.62 -4.07
C PHE A 137 16.61 9.43 -5.33
N TRP A 138 15.85 9.25 -6.40
CA TRP A 138 16.08 9.99 -7.65
C TRP A 138 15.80 11.49 -7.46
N SER A 139 14.70 11.83 -6.77
CA SER A 139 14.34 13.22 -6.49
C SER A 139 15.39 13.92 -5.62
N THR A 140 15.91 13.26 -4.58
CA THR A 140 16.97 13.86 -3.75
C THR A 140 18.28 14.00 -4.51
N ALA A 141 18.66 13.04 -5.35
CA ALA A 141 19.88 13.13 -6.16
C ALA A 141 19.83 14.31 -7.15
N ASN A 142 18.67 14.55 -7.79
CA ASN A 142 18.52 15.66 -8.74
C ASN A 142 18.39 17.03 -8.07
N TYR A 143 17.91 17.11 -6.82
CA TYR A 143 17.88 18.37 -6.07
C TYR A 143 19.26 18.82 -5.56
N MET A 144 20.25 17.92 -5.56
CA MET A 144 21.63 18.21 -5.13
C MET A 144 22.57 18.57 -6.31
N ASN A 145 22.10 18.49 -7.55
CA ASN A 145 22.79 18.95 -8.76
C ASN A 145 22.23 20.29 -9.24
#